data_AF-T1KW35-F1
#
_entry.id   AF-T1KW35-F1
#
_cell.length_a   1.000
_cell.length_b   1.000
_cell.length_c   1.000
_cell.angle_alpha   90.00
_cell.angle_beta   90.00
_cell.angle_gamma   90.00
#
_symmetry.space_group_name_H-M   'P 1'
#
loop_
_entity.id
_entity.type
_entity.pdbx_description
1 polymer ?
#
loop_
_entity_poly.entity_id
_entity_poly.type
_entity_poly.pdbx_seq_one_letter_code
_entity_poly.pdbx_strand_id
1 'polypeptide(L)'
;MTNREKEELKSGLIKANLPPAVYATNQMGNQKRFMCRITVKNLDYVGIGTASNKEQAESTAARDLIAHLRYKGLIDQDTLSCGPPVIQLDSMPPLEAHNTNIPVISKNNTSLPPVSTQSTNIPLVLTHNTSMAPDSSTLHDPTLDCNENETFWFDRIPEEANLAQKRKKIIELDNSSESLEGWTLDNCKHDLGNFAIANGIKLNYNYQSMKTKSGWYCILSFFVKQLGHELKAQAFAQNKKMASKSCAFQLITKLYHHGLIKPSNYTIKDKQAKDKVTKYLNAPVATLPPPKWQSTQSASFDKEKIESKKHIGWCPPTPIWDAWLGRETTGLLCKMSLQQISIGLSICNSVLNSPMKMRITYEQSILPVWNYRSAILSAISNNPVVFICGSIACGKTTQVPQFILDDFIAQGNGALCNILMTQQRHSSAISVAERIAYERCEHFKENSSVGYNIGRRRMTPRPFGAILFCTIDILLKKMEDGLRGISHIIIDELHEPNSNKDFLLTVLRGMIQDHPKLRVIFMGTSFGITAQRRFPDSPIIKITC
;
A
#
# COMPACT_ATOMS: atom_id res chain seq x y z
N MET A 1 7.91 -5.94 -31.74
CA MET A 1 6.56 -6.55 -31.63
C MET A 1 5.48 -5.46 -31.63
N THR A 2 5.58 -4.44 -32.49
CA THR A 2 4.84 -3.18 -32.37
C THR A 2 3.70 -3.01 -33.39
N ASN A 3 3.67 -3.85 -34.43
CA ASN A 3 2.69 -3.75 -35.52
C ASN A 3 1.40 -4.58 -35.30
N ARG A 4 1.42 -5.60 -34.41
CA ARG A 4 0.26 -6.48 -34.20
C ARG A 4 -0.97 -5.69 -33.73
N GLU A 5 -0.80 -4.81 -32.74
CA GLU A 5 -1.93 -4.07 -32.17
C GLU A 5 -2.45 -2.97 -33.12
N LYS A 6 -1.61 -2.49 -34.06
CA LYS A 6 -2.03 -1.53 -35.10
C LYS A 6 -2.90 -2.21 -36.16
N GLU A 7 -2.54 -3.40 -36.63
CA GLU A 7 -3.38 -4.17 -37.56
C GLU A 7 -4.63 -4.72 -36.87
N GLU A 8 -4.56 -5.11 -35.60
CA GLU A 8 -5.75 -5.51 -34.79
C GLU A 8 -6.74 -4.33 -34.67
N LEU A 9 -6.27 -3.12 -34.35
CA LEU A 9 -7.13 -1.93 -34.31
C LEU A 9 -7.72 -1.61 -35.69
N LYS A 10 -6.92 -1.68 -36.76
CA LYS A 10 -7.38 -1.42 -38.13
C LYS A 10 -8.45 -2.42 -38.58
N SER A 11 -8.26 -3.71 -38.31
CA SER A 11 -9.27 -4.75 -38.56
C SER A 11 -10.54 -4.52 -37.71
N GLY A 12 -10.37 -4.15 -36.44
CA GLY A 12 -11.45 -3.81 -35.53
C GLY A 12 -12.31 -2.63 -35.99
N LEU A 13 -11.68 -1.55 -36.48
CA LEU A 13 -12.40 -0.39 -37.00
C LEU A 13 -13.17 -0.69 -38.29
N ILE A 14 -12.59 -1.52 -39.18
CA ILE A 14 -13.29 -2.00 -40.39
C ILE A 14 -14.52 -2.83 -40.01
N LYS A 15 -14.39 -3.78 -39.06
CA LYS A 15 -15.53 -4.56 -38.53
C LYS A 15 -16.60 -3.68 -37.90
N ALA A 16 -16.21 -2.66 -37.14
CA ALA A 16 -17.10 -1.70 -36.50
C ALA A 16 -17.72 -0.66 -37.47
N ASN A 17 -17.39 -0.72 -38.76
CA ASN A 17 -17.76 0.26 -39.79
C ASN A 17 -17.38 1.72 -39.40
N LEU A 18 -16.23 1.87 -38.72
CA LEU A 18 -15.69 3.15 -38.26
C LEU A 18 -14.57 3.65 -39.18
N PRO A 19 -14.41 4.98 -39.33
CA PRO A 19 -13.34 5.57 -40.12
C PRO A 19 -11.95 5.28 -39.53
N PRO A 20 -10.87 5.38 -40.33
CA PRO A 20 -9.53 5.04 -39.89
C PRO A 20 -9.05 5.92 -38.71
N ALA A 21 -8.33 5.29 -37.80
CA ALA A 21 -7.69 5.93 -36.65
C ALA A 21 -6.60 6.94 -37.06
N VAL A 22 -6.66 8.15 -36.48
CA VAL A 22 -5.64 9.20 -36.62
C VAL A 22 -4.72 9.15 -35.41
N TYR A 23 -3.40 9.02 -35.65
CA TYR A 23 -2.39 8.93 -34.60
C TYR A 23 -1.66 10.28 -34.45
N ALA A 24 -1.79 10.90 -33.28
CA ALA A 24 -1.06 12.10 -32.89
C ALA A 24 -0.01 11.75 -31.83
N THR A 25 1.25 11.56 -32.26
CA THR A 25 2.35 11.15 -31.37
C THR A 25 3.36 12.26 -31.15
N ASN A 26 3.33 12.85 -29.94
CA ASN A 26 4.20 13.95 -29.55
C ASN A 26 5.29 13.47 -28.58
N GLN A 27 6.50 14.02 -28.70
CA GLN A 27 7.55 13.82 -27.70
C GLN A 27 7.30 14.74 -26.49
N MET A 28 7.36 14.19 -25.28
CA MET A 28 7.07 14.93 -24.05
C MET A 28 8.35 15.56 -23.46
N GLY A 29 8.70 16.74 -23.96
CA GLY A 29 9.80 17.57 -23.47
C GLY A 29 11.20 16.95 -23.65
N ASN A 30 12.15 17.39 -22.81
CA ASN A 30 13.56 16.95 -22.86
C ASN A 30 13.78 15.47 -22.45
N GLN A 31 12.73 14.74 -22.07
CA GLN A 31 12.83 13.29 -21.83
C GLN A 31 12.49 12.52 -23.10
N LYS A 32 13.24 11.43 -23.36
CA LYS A 32 13.00 10.50 -24.48
C LYS A 32 11.75 9.64 -24.23
N ARG A 33 10.58 10.28 -24.15
CA ARG A 33 9.26 9.67 -23.98
C ARG A 33 8.28 10.25 -24.99
N PHE A 34 7.46 9.39 -25.54
CA PHE A 34 6.45 9.69 -26.54
C PHE A 34 5.07 9.44 -25.93
N MET A 35 4.15 10.36 -26.19
CA MET A 35 2.73 10.20 -25.90
C MET A 35 1.98 10.18 -27.23
N CYS A 36 1.31 9.07 -27.51
CA CYS A 36 0.39 8.94 -28.61
C CYS A 36 -1.04 9.15 -28.11
N ARG A 37 -1.82 9.92 -28.87
CA ARG A 37 -3.28 9.95 -28.80
C ARG A 37 -3.84 9.42 -30.11
N ILE A 38 -4.79 8.50 -30.04
CA ILE A 38 -5.50 7.98 -31.20
C ILE A 38 -6.94 8.46 -31.16
N THR A 39 -7.36 9.16 -32.21
CA THR A 39 -8.74 9.62 -32.39
C THR A 39 -9.39 8.90 -33.57
N VAL A 40 -10.67 8.59 -33.44
CA VAL A 40 -11.50 8.04 -34.52
C VAL A 40 -12.69 8.98 -34.70
N LYS A 41 -12.95 9.40 -35.93
CA LYS A 41 -14.08 10.29 -36.23
C LYS A 41 -15.40 9.56 -35.91
N ASN A 42 -16.34 10.26 -35.26
CA ASN A 42 -17.60 9.72 -34.72
C ASN A 42 -17.43 8.71 -33.56
N LEU A 43 -16.30 8.74 -32.83
CA LEU A 43 -16.13 7.99 -31.59
C LEU A 43 -15.75 8.96 -30.45
N ASP A 44 -16.59 9.04 -29.42
CA ASP A 44 -16.38 9.87 -28.22
C ASP A 44 -15.35 9.28 -27.24
N TYR A 45 -14.23 8.79 -27.77
CA TYR A 45 -13.12 8.22 -27.00
C TYR A 45 -11.80 8.44 -27.71
N VAL A 46 -10.77 8.76 -26.94
CA VAL A 46 -9.40 8.97 -27.41
C VAL A 46 -8.52 7.93 -26.73
N GLY A 47 -7.93 7.02 -27.51
CA GLY A 47 -6.97 6.05 -26.98
C GLY A 47 -5.65 6.75 -26.62
N ILE A 48 -5.10 6.49 -25.44
CA ILE A 48 -3.88 7.18 -24.94
C ILE A 48 -2.80 6.15 -24.60
N GLY A 49 -1.57 6.44 -25.03
CA GLY A 49 -0.42 5.56 -24.76
C GLY A 49 0.88 6.33 -24.59
N THR A 50 1.65 6.00 -23.55
CA THR A 50 2.94 6.62 -23.27
C THR A 50 4.05 5.58 -23.20
N ALA A 51 5.17 5.80 -23.89
CA ALA A 51 6.33 4.89 -23.85
C ALA A 51 7.66 5.62 -24.08
N SER A 52 8.79 4.93 -23.91
CA SER A 52 10.14 5.45 -24.20
C SER A 52 10.52 5.45 -25.68
N ASN A 53 9.67 4.93 -26.57
CA ASN A 53 9.82 4.99 -28.01
C ASN A 53 8.47 5.25 -28.69
N LYS A 54 8.50 5.80 -29.91
CA LYS A 54 7.32 6.24 -30.66
C LYS A 54 6.35 5.08 -30.94
N GLU A 55 6.87 3.98 -31.48
CA GLU A 55 6.05 2.83 -31.87
C GLU A 55 5.31 2.20 -30.69
N GLN A 56 5.95 2.04 -29.54
CA GLN A 56 5.36 1.43 -28.36
C GLN A 56 4.35 2.37 -27.66
N ALA A 57 4.48 3.69 -27.81
CA ALA A 57 3.47 4.64 -27.38
C ALA A 57 2.20 4.48 -28.24
N GLU A 58 2.37 4.38 -29.57
CA GLU A 58 1.30 4.10 -30.52
C GLU A 58 0.65 2.72 -30.30
N SER A 59 1.44 1.66 -30.08
CA SER A 59 0.94 0.32 -29.73
C SER A 59 0.13 0.32 -28.43
N THR A 60 0.53 1.14 -27.45
CA THR A 60 -0.17 1.22 -26.15
C THR A 60 -1.48 2.00 -26.28
N ALA A 61 -1.49 3.10 -27.04
CA ALA A 61 -2.72 3.82 -27.37
C ALA A 61 -3.68 2.96 -28.21
N ALA A 62 -3.16 2.09 -29.08
CA ALA A 62 -3.98 1.16 -29.86
C ALA A 62 -4.65 0.10 -28.98
N ARG A 63 -3.94 -0.48 -28.00
CA ARG A 63 -4.55 -1.40 -27.01
C ARG A 63 -5.66 -0.75 -26.19
N ASP A 64 -5.43 0.49 -25.75
CA ASP A 64 -6.40 1.28 -24.99
C ASP A 64 -7.70 1.51 -25.80
N LEU A 65 -7.56 1.90 -27.07
CA LEU A 65 -8.69 2.05 -27.98
C LEU A 65 -9.40 0.72 -28.32
N ILE A 66 -8.66 -0.37 -28.55
CA ILE A 66 -9.25 -1.71 -28.75
C ILE A 66 -10.04 -2.15 -27.52
N ALA A 67 -9.54 -1.90 -26.31
CA ALA A 67 -10.24 -2.22 -25.07
C ALA A 67 -11.57 -1.45 -24.96
N HIS A 68 -11.59 -0.17 -25.33
CA HIS A 68 -12.83 0.61 -25.40
C HIS A 68 -13.83 0.08 -26.44
N LEU A 69 -13.36 -0.30 -27.63
CA LEU A 69 -14.21 -0.83 -28.69
C LEU A 69 -14.80 -2.21 -28.32
N ARG A 70 -14.01 -3.09 -27.68
CA ARG A 70 -14.51 -4.34 -27.07
C ARG A 70 -15.53 -4.08 -25.97
N TYR A 71 -15.29 -3.10 -25.10
CA TYR A 71 -16.23 -2.70 -24.04
C TYR A 71 -17.57 -2.19 -24.61
N LYS A 72 -17.56 -1.49 -25.74
CA LYS A 72 -18.78 -1.08 -26.46
C LYS A 72 -19.43 -2.18 -27.30
N GLY A 73 -18.89 -3.40 -27.33
CA GLY A 73 -19.40 -4.51 -28.16
C GLY A 73 -19.19 -4.30 -29.66
N LEU A 74 -18.30 -3.39 -30.08
CA LEU A 74 -18.03 -3.08 -31.48
C LEU A 74 -16.98 -4.02 -32.13
N ILE A 75 -16.30 -4.83 -31.31
CA ILE A 75 -15.33 -5.85 -31.74
C ILE A 75 -15.50 -7.10 -30.86
N ASP A 76 -15.53 -8.28 -31.48
CA ASP A 76 -15.61 -9.58 -30.81
C ASP A 76 -14.46 -9.84 -29.81
N GLN A 77 -14.72 -10.68 -28.80
CA GLN A 77 -13.75 -10.94 -27.73
C GLN A 77 -12.66 -11.98 -28.09
N ASP A 78 -12.85 -12.83 -29.12
CA ASP A 78 -11.98 -14.00 -29.33
C ASP A 78 -11.08 -13.98 -30.58
N THR A 79 -9.76 -14.00 -30.32
CA THR A 79 -8.73 -14.74 -31.08
C THR A 79 -7.55 -15.03 -30.14
N LEU A 80 -7.60 -16.17 -29.46
CA LEU A 80 -6.68 -16.61 -28.39
C LEU A 80 -5.18 -16.69 -28.82
N SER A 81 -4.18 -16.60 -27.94
CA SER A 81 -3.90 -17.62 -26.91
C SER A 81 -2.67 -17.28 -26.05
N CYS A 82 -2.63 -17.76 -24.79
CA CYS A 82 -1.53 -18.58 -24.22
C CYS A 82 -1.85 -19.12 -22.80
N GLY A 83 -2.00 -20.44 -22.64
CA GLY A 83 -2.21 -21.14 -21.34
C GLY A 83 -2.72 -22.58 -21.54
N PRO A 84 -2.14 -23.63 -20.92
CA PRO A 84 -2.31 -25.04 -21.32
C PRO A 84 -3.48 -25.78 -20.58
N PRO A 85 -3.81 -27.04 -20.94
CA PRO A 85 -5.19 -27.43 -21.26
C PRO A 85 -6.02 -27.96 -20.07
N VAL A 86 -7.34 -27.84 -20.20
CA VAL A 86 -8.33 -28.57 -19.39
C VAL A 86 -8.83 -29.76 -20.22
N ILE A 87 -8.96 -30.92 -19.57
CA ILE A 87 -9.47 -32.16 -20.18
C ILE A 87 -10.99 -32.03 -20.36
N GLN A 88 -11.49 -32.29 -21.58
CA GLN A 88 -12.92 -32.38 -21.86
C GLN A 88 -13.53 -33.64 -21.25
N LEU A 89 -14.75 -33.50 -20.72
CA LEU A 89 -15.72 -34.59 -20.64
C LEU A 89 -17.07 -34.02 -21.07
N ASP A 90 -17.65 -34.57 -22.13
CA ASP A 90 -18.86 -34.05 -22.76
C ASP A 90 -20.16 -34.58 -22.10
N SER A 91 -21.24 -33.86 -22.41
CA SER A 91 -22.65 -34.30 -22.55
C SER A 91 -23.43 -34.88 -21.35
N MET A 92 -24.56 -34.21 -21.03
CA MET A 92 -25.91 -34.81 -20.97
C MET A 92 -27.02 -33.71 -21.02
N PRO A 93 -28.30 -34.06 -21.33
CA PRO A 93 -29.30 -33.16 -21.93
C PRO A 93 -30.20 -32.41 -20.92
N PRO A 94 -31.06 -31.45 -21.37
CA PRO A 94 -31.94 -30.69 -20.49
C PRO A 94 -33.11 -31.53 -19.93
N LEU A 95 -33.54 -31.23 -18.71
CA LEU A 95 -34.68 -31.86 -18.04
C LEU A 95 -35.93 -30.97 -18.08
N GLU A 96 -37.07 -31.64 -18.24
CA GLU A 96 -38.38 -31.04 -18.51
C GLU A 96 -39.08 -30.52 -17.24
N ALA A 97 -40.11 -29.69 -17.46
CA ALA A 97 -40.96 -29.17 -16.40
C ALA A 97 -42.02 -30.19 -15.96
N HIS A 98 -42.20 -30.34 -14.65
CA HIS A 98 -43.43 -30.90 -14.07
C HIS A 98 -43.97 -30.01 -12.93
N ASN A 99 -45.23 -30.25 -12.61
CA ASN A 99 -46.19 -29.22 -12.20
C ASN A 99 -46.81 -29.52 -10.82
N THR A 100 -47.56 -28.55 -10.26
CA THR A 100 -48.43 -28.66 -9.07
C THR A 100 -47.70 -28.71 -7.71
N ASN A 101 -48.21 -28.20 -6.58
CA ASN A 101 -49.55 -27.71 -6.24
C ASN A 101 -49.50 -26.49 -5.27
N ILE A 102 -50.56 -25.69 -5.27
CA ILE A 102 -50.84 -24.60 -4.32
C ILE A 102 -51.89 -25.09 -3.29
N PRO A 103 -51.93 -24.54 -2.07
CA PRO A 103 -53.22 -24.17 -1.49
C PRO A 103 -53.28 -22.73 -0.95
N VAL A 104 -54.42 -22.05 -1.20
CA VAL A 104 -54.75 -20.70 -0.72
C VAL A 104 -55.86 -20.78 0.33
N ILE A 105 -55.61 -20.27 1.54
CA ILE A 105 -56.60 -19.92 2.58
C ILE A 105 -55.95 -18.80 3.43
N SER A 106 -56.57 -17.73 3.91
CA SER A 106 -57.72 -16.89 3.59
C SER A 106 -57.63 -15.66 4.53
N LYS A 107 -58.56 -14.71 4.49
CA LYS A 107 -58.44 -13.40 5.16
C LYS A 107 -58.67 -13.45 6.68
N ASN A 108 -58.11 -12.49 7.41
CA ASN A 108 -58.86 -11.76 8.46
C ASN A 108 -58.32 -10.34 8.67
N ASN A 109 -59.24 -9.39 8.92
CA ASN A 109 -58.97 -7.97 9.16
C ASN A 109 -58.99 -7.67 10.67
N THR A 110 -58.19 -6.71 11.11
CA THR A 110 -58.57 -5.82 12.23
C THR A 110 -57.92 -4.45 12.05
N SER A 111 -58.70 -3.39 12.28
CA SER A 111 -58.39 -1.98 12.05
C SER A 111 -58.18 -1.22 13.37
N LEU A 112 -57.39 -0.14 13.35
CA LEU A 112 -57.42 1.00 14.29
C LEU A 112 -56.97 2.30 13.55
N PRO A 113 -57.27 3.52 14.05
CA PRO A 113 -57.56 4.69 13.19
C PRO A 113 -56.53 5.87 13.26
N PRO A 114 -56.66 6.90 12.39
CA PRO A 114 -55.83 8.11 12.39
C PRO A 114 -56.42 9.30 13.18
N VAL A 115 -55.61 10.34 13.44
CA VAL A 115 -55.86 11.73 13.94
C VAL A 115 -54.59 12.16 14.73
N SER A 116 -54.02 13.38 14.71
CA SER A 116 -54.31 14.66 14.03
C SER A 116 -53.02 15.49 13.87
N THR A 117 -53.04 16.43 12.92
CA THR A 117 -52.09 17.54 12.81
C THR A 117 -52.24 18.57 13.94
N GLN A 118 -51.13 19.09 14.49
CA GLN A 118 -51.07 20.44 15.06
C GLN A 118 -49.75 21.13 14.70
N SER A 119 -49.85 22.43 14.42
CA SER A 119 -48.78 23.32 13.99
C SER A 119 -48.39 24.29 15.10
N THR A 120 -47.10 24.63 15.20
CA THR A 120 -46.65 25.77 16.02
C THR A 120 -45.64 26.64 15.25
N ASN A 121 -46.15 27.77 14.77
CA ASN A 121 -45.41 28.99 14.39
C ASN A 121 -44.87 29.67 15.69
N ILE A 122 -43.95 30.64 15.74
CA ILE A 122 -43.21 31.51 14.80
C ILE A 122 -42.01 32.14 15.60
N PRO A 123 -41.02 32.91 15.05
CA PRO A 123 -40.61 33.20 13.67
C PRO A 123 -39.09 32.97 13.38
N LEU A 124 -38.74 33.00 12.08
CA LEU A 124 -37.41 33.39 11.59
C LEU A 124 -37.44 34.88 11.22
N VAL A 125 -36.47 35.68 11.69
CA VAL A 125 -36.33 37.08 11.29
C VAL A 125 -35.50 37.17 10.01
N LEU A 126 -36.16 37.53 8.90
CA LEU A 126 -35.54 37.96 7.66
C LEU A 126 -35.56 39.49 7.59
N THR A 127 -34.41 40.13 7.41
CA THR A 127 -34.32 41.53 6.99
C THR A 127 -33.94 41.58 5.52
N HIS A 128 -34.88 42.00 4.68
CA HIS A 128 -34.63 42.34 3.29
C HIS A 128 -33.86 43.67 3.16
N ASN A 129 -33.02 43.76 2.13
CA ASN A 129 -32.92 44.90 1.21
C ASN A 129 -32.58 44.28 -0.18
N THR A 130 -33.42 44.33 -1.22
CA THR A 130 -33.56 45.41 -2.23
C THR A 130 -32.21 46.03 -2.67
N SER A 131 -31.91 46.19 -3.97
CA SER A 131 -32.56 45.81 -5.22
C SER A 131 -31.55 45.91 -6.40
N MET A 132 -32.01 45.58 -7.61
CA MET A 132 -31.47 45.94 -8.94
C MET A 132 -30.51 44.95 -9.64
N ALA A 133 -31.08 44.26 -10.64
CA ALA A 133 -30.45 44.13 -11.96
C ALA A 133 -30.93 45.32 -12.83
N PRO A 134 -30.24 45.68 -13.94
CA PRO A 134 -30.49 44.92 -15.17
C PRO A 134 -29.29 44.72 -16.12
N ASP A 135 -29.52 43.81 -17.07
CA ASP A 135 -29.01 43.78 -18.45
C ASP A 135 -27.55 43.43 -18.77
N SER A 136 -27.34 43.28 -20.07
CA SER A 136 -26.56 42.21 -20.70
C SER A 136 -25.38 42.73 -21.54
N SER A 137 -24.60 41.77 -22.06
CA SER A 137 -23.50 41.92 -23.03
C SER A 137 -22.15 42.42 -22.49
N THR A 138 -21.20 41.50 -22.38
CA THR A 138 -19.98 41.48 -23.22
C THR A 138 -19.20 40.19 -22.98
N LEU A 139 -18.55 39.66 -24.03
CA LEU A 139 -17.51 38.65 -23.86
C LEU A 139 -16.32 39.29 -23.15
N HIS A 140 -15.69 38.59 -22.20
CA HIS A 140 -14.22 38.52 -22.15
C HIS A 140 -13.75 37.32 -21.34
N ASP A 141 -12.86 36.54 -21.96
CA ASP A 141 -12.07 35.47 -21.35
C ASP A 141 -10.83 36.08 -20.65
N PRO A 142 -10.61 35.84 -19.34
CA PRO A 142 -9.39 36.23 -18.66
C PRO A 142 -8.45 35.03 -18.50
N THR A 143 -7.50 34.93 -19.43
CA THR A 143 -6.28 34.14 -19.27
C THR A 143 -5.55 34.51 -17.97
N LEU A 144 -5.22 33.52 -17.15
CA LEU A 144 -4.43 33.73 -15.93
C LEU A 144 -2.94 33.95 -16.26
N ASP A 145 -2.49 35.21 -16.14
CA ASP A 145 -1.07 35.55 -16.08
C ASP A 145 -0.40 34.84 -14.89
N CYS A 146 0.48 33.90 -15.19
CA CYS A 146 1.33 33.22 -14.23
C CYS A 146 2.74 33.82 -14.34
N ASN A 147 2.98 34.94 -13.65
CA ASN A 147 4.25 35.64 -13.76
C ASN A 147 5.40 34.80 -13.14
N GLU A 148 6.54 34.81 -13.81
CA GLU A 148 7.59 33.81 -13.63
C GLU A 148 8.46 34.08 -12.40
N ASN A 149 8.79 33.02 -11.62
CA ASN A 149 10.12 32.80 -11.01
C ASN A 149 10.14 31.55 -10.09
N GLU A 150 10.06 30.35 -10.67
CA GLU A 150 10.62 29.15 -10.04
C GLU A 150 11.50 28.38 -11.03
N THR A 151 12.78 28.21 -10.68
CA THR A 151 13.79 27.55 -11.51
C THR A 151 13.66 26.02 -11.46
N PHE A 152 13.05 25.44 -12.50
CA PHE A 152 12.77 24.00 -12.60
C PHE A 152 14.01 23.14 -12.95
N TRP A 153 14.64 22.56 -11.93
CA TRP A 153 15.18 21.18 -11.81
C TRP A 153 15.91 20.42 -12.96
N PHE A 154 16.16 20.96 -14.15
CA PHE A 154 16.76 20.18 -15.25
C PHE A 154 18.30 20.05 -15.23
N ASP A 155 19.02 20.84 -14.43
CA ASP A 155 20.49 20.93 -14.46
C ASP A 155 21.25 19.96 -13.54
N ARG A 156 20.75 18.72 -13.34
CA ARG A 156 21.51 17.65 -12.64
C ARG A 156 21.46 16.29 -13.32
N ILE A 157 22.21 16.19 -14.42
CA ILE A 157 22.83 14.92 -14.85
C ILE A 157 24.34 15.14 -14.75
N PRO A 158 24.97 14.81 -13.60
CA PRO A 158 25.77 13.58 -13.58
C PRO A 158 25.86 12.90 -12.20
N GLU A 159 24.75 12.37 -11.66
CA GLU A 159 24.79 11.67 -10.35
C GLU A 159 24.64 10.14 -10.43
N GLU A 160 24.13 9.56 -11.53
CA GLU A 160 23.98 8.10 -11.66
C GLU A 160 25.31 7.34 -11.79
N ALA A 161 26.29 7.90 -12.51
CA ALA A 161 27.65 7.33 -12.58
C ALA A 161 28.33 7.35 -11.20
N ASN A 162 28.11 8.45 -10.46
CA ASN A 162 28.63 8.62 -9.11
C ASN A 162 27.91 7.72 -8.09
N LEU A 163 26.61 7.43 -8.28
CA LEU A 163 25.88 6.42 -7.51
C LEU A 163 26.33 4.99 -7.85
N ALA A 164 26.68 4.70 -9.11
CA ALA A 164 27.21 3.40 -9.51
C ALA A 164 28.62 3.17 -8.93
N GLN A 165 29.48 4.19 -8.93
CA GLN A 165 30.78 4.16 -8.26
C GLN A 165 30.63 4.12 -6.74
N LYS A 166 29.74 4.91 -6.12
CA LYS A 166 29.42 4.80 -4.68
C LYS A 166 28.86 3.43 -4.33
N ARG A 167 28.01 2.81 -5.17
CA ARG A 167 27.50 1.45 -4.93
C ARG A 167 28.58 0.38 -5.09
N LYS A 168 29.49 0.49 -6.06
CA LYS A 168 30.70 -0.36 -6.11
C LYS A 168 31.53 -0.19 -4.84
N LYS A 169 31.77 1.06 -4.41
CA LYS A 169 32.55 1.39 -3.22
C LYS A 169 31.88 0.95 -1.90
N ILE A 170 30.55 0.98 -1.82
CA ILE A 170 29.77 0.45 -0.68
C ILE A 170 29.83 -1.08 -0.65
N ILE A 171 29.69 -1.75 -1.81
CA ILE A 171 29.87 -3.21 -1.92
C ILE A 171 31.32 -3.63 -1.65
N GLU A 172 32.30 -2.77 -1.88
CA GLU A 172 33.70 -2.96 -1.45
C GLU A 172 33.92 -2.65 0.04
N LEU A 173 33.15 -1.73 0.64
CA LEU A 173 33.23 -1.36 2.07
C LEU A 173 32.51 -2.35 3.00
N ASP A 174 31.43 -3.01 2.57
CA ASP A 174 30.79 -4.12 3.30
C ASP A 174 31.72 -5.35 3.44
N ASN A 175 32.87 -5.38 2.73
CA ASN A 175 33.90 -6.39 2.93
C ASN A 175 34.91 -6.05 4.05
N SER A 176 34.77 -4.90 4.75
CA SER A 176 35.58 -4.54 5.93
C SER A 176 34.85 -4.78 7.25
N SER A 177 34.82 -6.05 7.65
CA SER A 177 34.75 -6.52 9.05
C SER A 177 33.62 -6.00 9.95
N GLU A 178 32.36 -6.35 9.66
CA GLU A 178 31.40 -6.61 10.76
C GLU A 178 31.75 -7.97 11.39
N SER A 179 32.39 -7.95 12.57
CA SER A 179 32.65 -9.15 13.35
C SER A 179 31.64 -9.28 14.48
N LEU A 180 30.72 -10.24 14.37
CA LEU A 180 29.87 -10.65 15.48
C LEU A 180 30.60 -11.73 16.28
N GLU A 181 31.05 -11.41 17.49
CA GLU A 181 31.58 -12.39 18.46
C GLU A 181 32.65 -13.37 17.90
N GLY A 182 33.61 -12.82 17.16
CA GLY A 182 34.73 -13.58 16.56
C GLY A 182 34.44 -14.19 15.20
N TRP A 183 33.18 -14.19 14.74
CA TRP A 183 32.79 -14.66 13.42
C TRP A 183 33.00 -13.62 12.31
N THR A 184 33.47 -14.10 11.16
CA THR A 184 33.73 -13.33 9.94
C THR A 184 33.28 -14.14 8.72
N LEU A 185 33.19 -13.49 7.56
CA LEU A 185 32.88 -14.19 6.29
C LEU A 185 33.89 -15.29 5.94
N ASP A 186 35.10 -15.26 6.49
CA ASP A 186 36.15 -16.25 6.22
C ASP A 186 36.04 -17.51 7.08
N ASN A 187 35.67 -17.39 8.37
CA ASN A 187 35.60 -18.52 9.29
C ASN A 187 34.22 -19.21 9.38
N CYS A 188 33.11 -18.48 9.17
CA CYS A 188 31.76 -19.04 9.33
C CYS A 188 31.49 -20.29 8.48
N LYS A 189 32.11 -20.41 7.30
CA LYS A 189 31.93 -21.58 6.44
C LYS A 189 32.61 -22.84 7.00
N HIS A 190 33.67 -22.68 7.79
CA HIS A 190 34.33 -23.77 8.50
C HIS A 190 33.52 -24.18 9.74
N ASP A 191 33.16 -23.22 10.59
CA ASP A 191 32.36 -23.47 11.80
C ASP A 191 30.99 -24.11 11.48
N LEU A 192 30.35 -23.69 10.38
CA LEU A 192 29.09 -24.31 9.94
C LEU A 192 29.29 -25.75 9.47
N GLY A 193 30.45 -26.04 8.86
CA GLY A 193 30.85 -27.40 8.51
C GLY A 193 31.05 -28.27 9.75
N ASN A 194 31.75 -27.74 10.76
CA ASN A 194 31.97 -28.44 12.04
C ASN A 194 30.65 -28.74 12.77
N PHE A 195 29.74 -27.75 12.84
CA PHE A 195 28.39 -27.95 13.39
C PHE A 195 27.61 -29.02 12.59
N ALA A 196 27.68 -28.98 11.26
CA ALA A 196 26.98 -29.93 10.43
C ALA A 196 27.51 -31.37 10.60
N ILE A 197 28.83 -31.55 10.66
CA ILE A 197 29.46 -32.85 10.95
C ILE A 197 29.01 -33.38 12.32
N ALA A 198 29.07 -32.55 13.36
CA ALA A 198 28.67 -32.92 14.72
C ALA A 198 27.19 -33.34 14.85
N ASN A 199 26.32 -32.88 13.94
CA ASN A 199 24.89 -33.19 13.93
C ASN A 199 24.48 -34.20 12.83
N GLY A 200 25.42 -34.74 12.04
CA GLY A 200 25.13 -35.64 10.93
C GLY A 200 24.39 -34.97 9.75
N ILE A 201 24.57 -33.67 9.55
CA ILE A 201 23.87 -32.85 8.56
C ILE A 201 24.72 -32.73 7.29
N LYS A 202 24.13 -33.00 6.12
CA LYS A 202 24.76 -32.77 4.81
C LYS A 202 24.42 -31.38 4.27
N LEU A 203 25.42 -30.48 4.20
CA LEU A 203 25.24 -29.12 3.68
C LEU A 203 25.22 -29.07 2.15
N ASN A 204 24.05 -28.82 1.55
CA ASN A 204 23.89 -28.70 0.11
C ASN A 204 23.72 -27.22 -0.30
N TYR A 205 24.81 -26.58 -0.72
CA TYR A 205 24.78 -25.20 -1.22
C TYR A 205 24.24 -25.16 -2.66
N ASN A 206 23.02 -24.65 -2.84
CA ASN A 206 22.43 -24.42 -4.16
C ASN A 206 22.88 -23.06 -4.72
N TYR A 207 23.21 -22.97 -6.01
CA TYR A 207 23.71 -21.75 -6.66
C TYR A 207 22.89 -21.40 -7.91
N GLN A 208 22.44 -20.15 -8.00
CA GLN A 208 21.68 -19.65 -9.15
C GLN A 208 22.37 -18.40 -9.73
N SER A 209 22.61 -18.37 -11.03
CA SER A 209 23.06 -17.17 -11.75
C SER A 209 21.88 -16.28 -12.13
N MET A 210 22.04 -14.96 -11.99
CA MET A 210 21.05 -14.01 -12.51
C MET A 210 21.31 -13.70 -13.99
N LYS A 211 20.24 -13.73 -14.81
CA LYS A 211 20.30 -13.36 -16.24
C LYS A 211 20.40 -11.85 -16.47
N THR A 212 20.04 -11.01 -15.48
CA THR A 212 19.89 -9.55 -15.61
C THR A 212 20.93 -8.74 -14.84
N LYS A 213 21.73 -9.38 -13.97
CA LYS A 213 22.83 -8.77 -13.21
C LYS A 213 23.94 -9.79 -13.04
N SER A 214 25.20 -9.39 -13.22
CA SER A 214 26.36 -10.27 -13.02
C SER A 214 26.55 -10.61 -11.54
N GLY A 215 26.08 -11.79 -11.14
CA GLY A 215 26.28 -12.32 -9.80
C GLY A 215 25.51 -13.60 -9.53
N TRP A 216 25.71 -14.14 -8.33
CA TRP A 216 25.25 -15.45 -7.90
C TRP A 216 24.45 -15.34 -6.61
N TYR A 217 23.27 -15.96 -6.61
CA TYR A 217 22.61 -16.34 -5.36
C TYR A 217 23.17 -17.68 -4.88
N CYS A 218 23.30 -17.79 -3.56
CA CYS A 218 23.49 -19.05 -2.86
C CYS A 218 22.36 -19.23 -1.86
N ILE A 219 21.76 -20.43 -1.84
CA ILE A 219 20.71 -20.83 -0.90
C ILE A 219 21.19 -22.11 -0.22
N LEU A 220 21.12 -22.14 1.11
CA LEU A 220 21.40 -23.32 1.92
C LEU A 220 20.30 -23.46 2.97
N SER A 221 19.78 -24.67 3.12
CA SER A 221 18.87 -25.03 4.20
C SER A 221 19.13 -26.44 4.72
N PHE A 222 18.84 -26.66 6.00
CA PHE A 222 18.97 -27.95 6.67
C PHE A 222 18.10 -28.03 7.93
N PHE A 223 17.66 -29.24 8.27
CA PHE A 223 16.88 -29.49 9.48
C PHE A 223 17.76 -29.53 10.73
N VAL A 224 17.33 -28.87 11.81
CA VAL A 224 18.03 -28.86 13.10
C VAL A 224 17.17 -29.56 14.14
N LYS A 225 17.63 -30.75 14.58
CA LYS A 225 16.88 -31.62 15.49
C LYS A 225 16.49 -30.93 16.79
N GLN A 226 17.40 -30.11 17.34
CA GLN A 226 17.23 -29.34 18.57
C GLN A 226 16.14 -28.25 18.47
N LEU A 227 15.81 -27.80 17.26
CA LEU A 227 14.81 -26.75 17.01
C LEU A 227 13.49 -27.29 16.44
N GLY A 228 13.44 -28.56 16.06
CA GLY A 228 12.27 -29.17 15.42
C GLY A 228 11.89 -28.60 14.04
N HIS A 229 12.75 -27.78 13.43
CA HIS A 229 12.45 -27.13 12.14
C HIS A 229 13.71 -26.93 11.26
N GLU A 230 13.48 -26.52 10.01
CA GLU A 230 14.52 -26.24 9.03
C GLU A 230 15.06 -24.81 9.15
N LEU A 231 16.38 -24.67 9.31
CA LEU A 231 17.06 -23.38 9.16
C LEU A 231 17.42 -23.17 7.68
N LYS A 232 17.09 -21.97 7.18
CA LYS A 232 17.37 -21.54 5.80
C LYS A 232 18.04 -20.18 5.77
N ALA A 233 18.99 -20.01 4.86
CA ALA A 233 19.60 -18.73 4.52
C ALA A 233 19.73 -18.57 3.00
N GLN A 234 19.86 -17.31 2.57
CA GLN A 234 20.10 -16.96 1.19
C GLN A 234 20.98 -15.70 1.13
N ALA A 235 21.97 -15.70 0.24
CA ALA A 235 22.85 -14.56 0.04
C ALA A 235 23.18 -14.36 -1.43
N PHE A 236 23.32 -13.10 -1.83
CA PHE A 236 23.78 -12.68 -3.15
C PHE A 236 25.23 -12.19 -3.07
N ALA A 237 26.06 -12.55 -4.04
CA ALA A 237 27.38 -11.94 -4.20
C ALA A 237 27.85 -11.96 -5.67
N GLN A 238 28.94 -11.27 -5.97
CA GLN A 238 29.52 -11.23 -7.31
C GLN A 238 30.00 -12.62 -7.81
N ASN A 239 30.41 -13.51 -6.90
CA ASN A 239 30.87 -14.86 -7.22
C ASN A 239 30.32 -15.93 -6.24
N LYS A 240 30.27 -17.19 -6.69
CA LYS A 240 29.77 -18.33 -5.88
C LYS A 240 30.48 -18.46 -4.53
N LYS A 241 31.79 -18.23 -4.47
CA LYS A 241 32.61 -18.38 -3.24
C LYS A 241 32.12 -17.42 -2.16
N MET A 242 31.99 -16.14 -2.49
CA MET A 242 31.49 -15.08 -1.61
C MET A 242 30.02 -15.31 -1.23
N ALA A 243 29.16 -15.68 -2.19
CA ALA A 243 27.75 -15.96 -1.90
C ALA A 243 27.59 -17.11 -0.89
N SER A 244 28.41 -18.17 -1.00
CA SER A 244 28.41 -19.28 -0.04
C SER A 244 28.93 -18.89 1.35
N LYS A 245 29.87 -17.95 1.44
CA LYS A 245 30.40 -17.43 2.71
C LYS A 245 29.34 -16.60 3.45
N SER A 246 28.72 -15.65 2.76
CA SER A 246 27.64 -14.83 3.33
C SER A 246 26.41 -15.67 3.71
N CYS A 247 26.10 -16.71 2.93
CA CYS A 247 25.04 -17.66 3.28
C CYS A 247 25.38 -18.50 4.52
N ALA A 248 26.64 -18.89 4.69
CA ALA A 248 27.10 -19.62 5.88
C ALA A 248 27.12 -18.73 7.14
N PHE A 249 27.54 -17.46 7.00
CA PHE A 249 27.52 -16.46 8.06
C PHE A 249 26.11 -16.29 8.66
N GLN A 250 25.09 -16.08 7.82
CA GLN A 250 23.69 -15.99 8.28
C GLN A 250 23.21 -17.22 9.07
N LEU A 251 23.68 -18.43 8.73
CA LEU A 251 23.30 -19.66 9.42
C LEU A 251 24.03 -19.80 10.76
N ILE A 252 25.30 -19.42 10.83
CA ILE A 252 26.06 -19.32 12.08
C ILE A 252 25.41 -18.32 13.04
N THR A 253 25.08 -17.11 12.58
CA THR A 253 24.39 -16.10 13.41
C THR A 253 23.05 -16.62 13.95
N LYS A 254 22.28 -17.35 13.14
CA LYS A 254 21.02 -17.99 13.60
C LYS A 254 21.27 -19.09 14.65
N LEU A 255 22.23 -19.98 14.41
CA LEU A 255 22.60 -21.02 15.37
C LEU A 255 23.08 -20.43 16.71
N TYR A 256 23.83 -19.32 16.65
CA TYR A 256 24.30 -18.62 17.84
C TYR A 256 23.15 -18.01 18.65
N HIS A 257 22.24 -17.25 18.01
CA HIS A 257 21.08 -16.68 18.70
C HIS A 257 20.10 -17.73 19.24
N HIS A 258 20.09 -18.94 18.68
CA HIS A 258 19.37 -20.10 19.23
C HIS A 258 20.15 -20.85 20.34
N GLY A 259 21.34 -20.39 20.74
CA GLY A 259 22.15 -20.99 21.80
C GLY A 259 22.80 -22.33 21.43
N LEU A 260 22.82 -22.70 20.15
CA LEU A 260 23.29 -24.01 19.67
C LEU A 260 24.79 -24.07 19.37
N ILE A 261 25.45 -22.92 19.28
CA ILE A 261 26.90 -22.78 19.16
C ILE A 261 27.39 -21.71 20.13
N LYS A 262 28.63 -21.84 20.59
CA LYS A 262 29.29 -20.86 21.48
C LYS A 262 30.04 -19.79 20.66
N PRO A 263 30.29 -18.59 21.21
CA PRO A 263 31.09 -17.54 20.58
C PRO A 263 32.43 -18.06 20.06
N SER A 264 32.95 -17.47 18.98
CA SER A 264 34.11 -18.04 18.29
C SER A 264 35.44 -17.61 18.91
N ASN A 265 36.36 -18.56 19.09
CA ASN A 265 37.66 -18.34 19.73
C ASN A 265 38.71 -17.67 18.80
N TYR A 266 38.32 -17.17 17.63
CA TYR A 266 39.27 -16.55 16.69
C TYR A 266 39.74 -15.18 17.16
N THR A 267 40.98 -15.09 17.64
CA THR A 267 41.66 -13.80 17.83
C THR A 267 41.84 -13.12 16.47
N ILE A 268 41.21 -11.94 16.28
CA ILE A 268 41.34 -11.17 15.05
C ILE A 268 42.81 -10.72 14.88
N LYS A 269 43.52 -11.34 13.94
CA LYS A 269 44.86 -10.94 13.56
C LYS A 269 44.81 -9.79 12.56
N ASP A 270 44.78 -8.55 13.04
CA ASP A 270 45.38 -7.47 12.24
C ASP A 270 45.86 -6.26 13.07
N LYS A 271 47.15 -5.92 12.92
CA LYS A 271 47.76 -4.75 13.61
C LYS A 271 47.22 -3.43 13.06
N GLN A 272 46.76 -3.39 11.81
CA GLN A 272 46.35 -2.16 11.12
C GLN A 272 45.02 -1.57 11.60
N ALA A 273 44.22 -2.32 12.37
CA ALA A 273 42.97 -1.81 12.94
C ALA A 273 43.21 -0.84 14.12
N LYS A 274 44.20 -1.11 14.98
CA LYS A 274 44.50 -0.27 16.15
C LYS A 274 45.00 1.12 15.75
N ASP A 275 45.93 1.22 14.79
CA ASP A 275 46.52 2.50 14.41
C ASP A 275 45.52 3.44 13.71
N LYS A 276 44.52 2.89 13.00
CA LYS A 276 43.45 3.69 12.39
C LYS A 276 42.50 4.28 13.45
N VAL A 277 42.08 3.48 14.43
CA VAL A 277 41.18 3.96 15.52
C VAL A 277 41.87 5.05 16.35
N THR A 278 43.14 4.87 16.71
CA THR A 278 43.91 5.87 17.46
C THR A 278 44.08 7.18 16.70
N LYS A 279 44.15 7.15 15.36
CA LYS A 279 44.28 8.35 14.53
C LYS A 279 42.96 9.16 14.40
N TYR A 280 41.80 8.52 14.58
CA TYR A 280 40.51 9.22 14.64
C TYR A 280 40.20 9.80 16.04
N LEU A 281 40.70 9.18 17.11
CA LEU A 281 40.52 9.66 18.48
C LEU A 281 41.37 10.91 18.82
N ASN A 282 42.47 11.13 18.10
CA ASN A 282 43.45 12.19 18.40
C ASN A 282 43.37 13.41 17.44
N ALA A 283 42.29 13.55 16.65
CA ALA A 283 42.05 14.77 15.88
C ALA A 283 41.51 15.89 16.81
N PRO A 284 42.02 17.14 16.73
CA PRO A 284 41.67 18.18 17.70
C PRO A 284 40.21 18.62 17.57
N VAL A 285 39.40 18.25 18.55
CA VAL A 285 38.03 18.77 18.73
C VAL A 285 38.10 20.11 19.43
N ALA A 286 37.41 21.13 18.87
CA ALA A 286 37.28 22.42 19.52
C ALA A 286 36.60 22.28 20.89
N THR A 287 37.25 22.81 21.93
CA THR A 287 36.87 22.60 23.32
C THR A 287 35.59 23.34 23.71
N LEU A 288 34.57 22.59 24.15
CA LEU A 288 33.66 23.00 25.21
C LEU A 288 33.87 22.06 26.41
N PRO A 289 33.87 22.57 27.66
CA PRO A 289 34.28 21.78 28.82
C PRO A 289 33.25 20.70 29.17
N PRO A 290 33.69 19.48 29.56
CA PRO A 290 32.78 18.40 29.94
C PRO A 290 32.18 18.64 31.34
N PRO A 291 30.92 18.22 31.59
CA PRO A 291 30.37 18.18 32.94
C PRO A 291 31.12 17.13 33.78
N LYS A 292 31.65 17.55 34.93
CA LYS A 292 32.36 16.65 35.85
C LYS A 292 31.37 15.73 36.56
N TRP A 293 31.50 14.43 36.34
CA TRP A 293 30.96 13.40 37.24
C TRP A 293 32.11 12.48 37.68
N GLN A 294 32.25 12.31 39.00
CA GLN A 294 33.31 11.51 39.60
C GLN A 294 33.01 10.01 39.46
N SER A 295 34.07 9.22 39.31
CA SER A 295 34.02 7.77 39.27
C SER A 295 33.56 7.18 40.61
N THR A 296 32.55 6.32 40.58
CA THR A 296 32.29 5.34 41.66
C THR A 296 32.30 3.93 41.07
N GLN A 297 32.79 2.98 41.88
CA GLN A 297 33.19 1.64 41.45
C GLN A 297 31.99 0.69 41.26
N SER A 298 32.30 -0.45 40.66
CA SER A 298 31.46 -1.64 40.48
C SER A 298 30.36 -1.86 41.54
N ALA A 299 29.10 -1.83 41.08
CA ALA A 299 27.96 -2.43 41.75
C ALA A 299 27.38 -3.58 40.89
N SER A 300 26.68 -4.51 41.53
CA SER A 300 26.15 -5.74 40.95
C SER A 300 25.22 -5.54 39.75
N PHE A 301 25.27 -6.49 38.80
CA PHE A 301 24.31 -6.56 37.70
C PHE A 301 22.96 -7.09 38.21
N ASP A 302 22.11 -6.19 38.68
CA ASP A 302 20.73 -6.50 39.02
C ASP A 302 19.91 -6.77 37.74
N LYS A 303 19.44 -8.01 37.58
CA LYS A 303 18.73 -8.47 36.38
C LYS A 303 17.33 -7.86 36.19
N GLU A 304 16.82 -7.09 37.15
CA GLU A 304 15.45 -6.58 37.16
C GLU A 304 15.22 -5.29 36.34
N LYS A 305 16.26 -4.73 35.69
CA LYS A 305 16.13 -3.53 34.84
C LYS A 305 15.93 -3.79 33.33
N ILE A 306 15.73 -5.04 32.93
CA ILE A 306 15.44 -5.40 31.52
C ILE A 306 13.96 -5.80 31.37
N GLU A 307 13.02 -4.89 31.65
CA GLU A 307 11.68 -4.90 31.02
C GLU A 307 10.89 -3.60 31.28
N SER A 308 11.25 -2.49 30.62
CA SER A 308 10.26 -1.49 30.22
C SER A 308 9.92 -1.71 28.75
N LYS A 309 8.99 -2.64 28.49
CA LYS A 309 8.37 -2.77 27.16
C LYS A 309 7.81 -1.40 26.77
N LYS A 310 8.44 -0.75 25.78
CA LYS A 310 7.97 0.52 25.22
C LYS A 310 6.78 0.20 24.30
N HIS A 311 5.62 -0.03 24.90
CA HIS A 311 4.36 -0.27 24.20
C HIS A 311 4.08 0.91 23.25
N ILE A 312 3.63 0.62 22.03
CA ILE A 312 3.35 1.67 21.05
C ILE A 312 2.09 2.41 21.50
N GLY A 313 2.24 3.71 21.72
CA GLY A 313 1.14 4.58 22.14
C GLY A 313 0.03 4.61 21.09
N TRP A 314 -1.20 4.33 21.50
CA TRP A 314 -2.39 4.44 20.67
C TRP A 314 -3.55 5.01 21.49
N CYS A 315 -4.39 5.79 20.84
CA CYS A 315 -5.74 6.11 21.28
C CYS A 315 -6.58 6.50 20.04
N PRO A 316 -7.92 6.40 20.10
CA PRO A 316 -8.79 6.81 18.98
C PRO A 316 -8.65 8.31 18.66
N PRO A 317 -9.24 8.80 17.55
CA PRO A 317 -9.27 10.24 17.26
C PRO A 317 -9.74 11.06 18.46
N THR A 318 -8.90 12.01 18.87
CA THR A 318 -9.20 12.98 19.93
C THR A 318 -9.41 14.36 19.30
N PRO A 319 -10.21 15.26 19.92
CA PRO A 319 -10.22 16.66 19.53
C PRO A 319 -8.80 17.25 19.47
N ILE A 320 -8.62 18.28 18.65
CA ILE A 320 -7.38 19.08 18.58
C ILE A 320 -6.15 18.31 18.03
N TRP A 321 -6.20 17.00 17.72
CA TRP A 321 -5.03 16.23 17.28
C TRP A 321 -5.04 15.85 15.79
N ASP A 322 -3.97 16.20 15.07
CA ASP A 322 -3.71 15.75 13.70
C ASP A 322 -2.91 14.44 13.72
N ALA A 323 -3.59 13.34 13.40
CA ALA A 323 -3.01 12.01 13.36
C ALA A 323 -1.94 11.83 12.26
N TRP A 324 -1.95 12.65 11.20
CA TRP A 324 -1.07 12.52 10.03
C TRP A 324 0.21 13.34 10.16
N LEU A 325 0.15 14.45 10.89
CA LEU A 325 1.28 15.34 11.19
C LEU A 325 1.88 15.12 12.58
N GLY A 326 1.18 14.43 13.49
CA GLY A 326 1.68 14.12 14.83
C GLY A 326 1.76 15.36 15.73
N ARG A 327 0.82 16.30 15.55
CA ARG A 327 0.78 17.60 16.25
C ARG A 327 -0.66 18.05 16.46
N GLU A 328 -0.83 19.19 17.11
CA GLU A 328 -2.14 19.81 17.24
C GLU A 328 -2.67 20.38 15.90
N THR A 329 -3.98 20.28 15.69
CA THR A 329 -4.69 20.91 14.56
C THR A 329 -4.69 22.43 14.70
N THR A 330 -4.75 23.14 13.58
CA THR A 330 -4.75 24.60 13.55
C THR A 330 -6.08 25.18 13.03
N GLY A 331 -6.24 26.50 13.12
CA GLY A 331 -7.41 27.22 12.57
C GLY A 331 -8.70 26.95 13.36
N LEU A 332 -9.81 26.76 12.64
CA LEU A 332 -11.11 26.49 13.27
C LEU A 332 -11.19 25.09 13.91
N LEU A 333 -10.46 24.11 13.38
CA LEU A 333 -10.53 22.71 13.84
C LEU A 333 -10.11 22.52 15.30
N CYS A 334 -9.18 23.34 15.83
CA CYS A 334 -8.80 23.27 17.25
C CYS A 334 -9.89 23.76 18.21
N LYS A 335 -10.94 24.43 17.71
CA LYS A 335 -12.08 24.93 18.49
C LYS A 335 -13.33 24.07 18.33
N MET A 336 -13.30 23.04 17.47
CA MET A 336 -14.46 22.20 17.16
C MET A 336 -14.40 20.87 17.89
N SER A 337 -15.56 20.41 18.38
CA SER A 337 -15.73 19.04 18.86
C SER A 337 -15.76 18.04 17.70
N LEU A 338 -15.44 16.77 17.98
CA LEU A 338 -15.51 15.70 16.98
C LEU A 338 -16.94 15.53 16.41
N GLN A 339 -17.98 15.86 17.18
CA GLN A 339 -19.36 15.88 16.70
C GLN A 339 -19.59 17.00 15.68
N GLN A 340 -19.15 18.24 15.96
CA GLN A 340 -19.25 19.36 15.02
C GLN A 340 -18.47 19.09 13.72
N ILE A 341 -17.29 18.48 13.82
CA ILE A 341 -16.50 18.05 12.66
C ILE A 341 -17.25 16.96 11.88
N SER A 342 -17.85 15.99 12.55
CA SER A 342 -18.62 14.91 11.89
C SER A 342 -19.88 15.42 11.18
N ILE A 343 -20.58 16.41 11.77
CA ILE A 343 -21.70 17.10 11.12
C ILE A 343 -21.22 17.79 9.83
N GLY A 344 -20.11 18.53 9.89
CA GLY A 344 -19.50 19.16 8.71
C GLY A 344 -19.11 18.14 7.63
N LEU A 345 -18.52 17.01 8.00
CA LEU A 345 -18.21 15.91 7.09
C LEU A 345 -19.46 15.32 6.43
N SER A 346 -20.55 15.14 7.18
CA SER A 346 -21.82 14.66 6.64
C SER A 346 -22.42 15.64 5.62
N ILE A 347 -22.45 16.94 5.95
CA ILE A 347 -22.95 17.99 5.04
C ILE A 347 -22.14 18.01 3.74
N CYS A 348 -20.80 18.03 3.84
CA CYS A 348 -19.92 17.98 2.67
C CYS A 348 -20.16 16.73 1.80
N ASN A 349 -20.47 15.59 2.41
CA ASN A 349 -20.76 14.36 1.67
C ASN A 349 -22.13 14.39 0.98
N SER A 350 -23.16 14.98 1.62
CA SER A 350 -24.51 15.14 1.04
C SER A 350 -24.57 16.15 -0.12
N VAL A 351 -23.70 17.16 -0.13
CA VAL A 351 -23.64 18.17 -1.21
C VAL A 351 -23.07 17.58 -2.53
N LEU A 352 -22.47 16.39 -2.50
CA LEU A 352 -21.88 15.73 -3.68
C LEU A 352 -22.89 15.04 -4.61
N ASN A 353 -24.19 15.30 -4.49
CA ASN A 353 -25.27 14.76 -5.33
C ASN A 353 -25.24 15.32 -6.78
N SER A 354 -24.15 15.04 -7.50
CA SER A 354 -23.92 15.41 -8.89
C SER A 354 -24.16 14.22 -9.84
N PRO A 355 -24.46 14.46 -11.14
CA PRO A 355 -24.53 13.39 -12.13
C PRO A 355 -23.25 12.55 -12.23
N MET A 356 -22.08 13.19 -12.03
CA MET A 356 -20.79 12.50 -11.97
C MET A 356 -20.71 11.53 -10.78
N LYS A 357 -21.17 11.95 -9.59
CA LYS A 357 -21.19 11.07 -8.42
C LYS A 357 -22.12 9.88 -8.60
N MET A 358 -23.32 10.10 -9.17
CA MET A 358 -24.24 9.01 -9.48
C MET A 358 -23.63 7.99 -10.45
N ARG A 359 -22.96 8.44 -11.52
CA ARG A 359 -22.28 7.55 -12.47
C ARG A 359 -21.19 6.73 -11.80
N ILE A 360 -20.36 7.37 -10.98
CA ILE A 360 -19.28 6.69 -10.25
C ILE A 360 -19.85 5.68 -9.23
N THR A 361 -20.91 6.04 -8.50
CA THR A 361 -21.55 5.09 -7.57
C THR A 361 -22.12 3.87 -8.30
N TYR A 362 -22.64 4.04 -9.52
CA TYR A 362 -23.00 2.91 -10.38
C TYR A 362 -21.77 2.06 -10.77
N GLU A 363 -20.68 2.69 -11.24
CA GLU A 363 -19.40 2.03 -11.55
C GLU A 363 -18.80 1.27 -10.34
N GLN A 364 -19.04 1.75 -9.11
CA GLN A 364 -18.64 1.06 -7.87
C GLN A 364 -19.58 -0.11 -7.53
N SER A 365 -20.88 0.04 -7.79
CA SER A 365 -21.90 -0.97 -7.43
C SER A 365 -21.77 -2.29 -8.19
N ILE A 366 -21.16 -2.26 -9.38
CA ILE A 366 -20.89 -3.46 -10.20
C ILE A 366 -19.62 -4.22 -9.77
N LEU A 367 -18.81 -3.69 -8.84
CA LEU A 367 -17.60 -4.38 -8.35
C LEU A 367 -18.01 -5.51 -7.39
N PRO A 368 -17.45 -6.74 -7.53
CA PRO A 368 -17.87 -7.88 -6.70
C PRO A 368 -17.81 -7.66 -5.18
N VAL A 369 -16.87 -6.85 -4.68
CA VAL A 369 -16.78 -6.47 -3.25
C VAL A 369 -18.00 -5.70 -2.74
N TRP A 370 -18.76 -5.03 -3.61
CA TRP A 370 -19.93 -4.23 -3.22
C TRP A 370 -21.02 -5.07 -2.58
N ASN A 371 -21.28 -6.26 -3.12
CA ASN A 371 -22.24 -7.23 -2.57
C ASN A 371 -21.87 -7.69 -1.14
N TYR A 372 -20.61 -7.55 -0.75
CA TYR A 372 -20.11 -7.89 0.58
C TYR A 372 -20.02 -6.69 1.53
N ARG A 373 -20.39 -5.47 1.11
CA ARG A 373 -20.23 -4.23 1.90
C ARG A 373 -20.76 -4.36 3.33
N SER A 374 -22.01 -4.81 3.51
CA SER A 374 -22.64 -4.93 4.83
C SER A 374 -21.97 -6.00 5.71
N ALA A 375 -21.54 -7.12 5.11
CA ALA A 375 -20.80 -8.16 5.82
C ALA A 375 -19.41 -7.70 6.26
N ILE A 376 -18.72 -6.93 5.40
CA ILE A 376 -17.41 -6.33 5.67
C ILE A 376 -17.51 -5.34 6.84
N LEU A 377 -18.48 -4.41 6.79
CA LEU A 377 -18.69 -3.42 7.86
C LEU A 377 -19.05 -4.09 9.18
N SER A 378 -19.95 -5.07 9.17
CA SER A 378 -20.33 -5.85 10.37
C SER A 378 -19.17 -6.65 10.96
N ALA A 379 -18.30 -7.24 10.13
CA ALA A 379 -17.11 -7.91 10.63
C ALA A 379 -16.13 -6.93 11.28
N ILE A 380 -15.89 -5.77 10.66
CA ILE A 380 -14.92 -4.76 11.13
C ILE A 380 -15.41 -4.07 12.41
N SER A 381 -16.70 -3.80 12.56
CA SER A 381 -17.22 -3.21 13.81
C SER A 381 -17.04 -4.17 14.99
N ASN A 382 -17.37 -5.45 14.79
CA ASN A 382 -17.42 -6.47 15.84
C ASN A 382 -16.06 -7.13 16.18
N ASN A 383 -15.05 -7.06 15.31
CA ASN A 383 -13.79 -7.79 15.50
C ASN A 383 -12.58 -6.85 15.41
N PRO A 384 -11.56 -6.98 16.30
CA PRO A 384 -10.35 -6.17 16.22
C PRO A 384 -9.49 -6.48 14.98
N VAL A 385 -9.65 -7.68 14.41
CA VAL A 385 -8.94 -8.15 13.22
C VAL A 385 -9.92 -8.80 12.25
N VAL A 386 -9.83 -8.47 10.95
CA VAL A 386 -10.63 -9.08 9.89
C VAL A 386 -9.76 -9.39 8.67
N PHE A 387 -9.95 -10.57 8.07
CA PHE A 387 -9.35 -10.93 6.80
C PHE A 387 -10.38 -10.79 5.66
N ILE A 388 -9.99 -10.13 4.56
CA ILE A 388 -10.80 -9.96 3.36
C ILE A 388 -10.02 -10.53 2.15
N CYS A 389 -10.50 -11.66 1.65
CA CYS A 389 -9.93 -12.35 0.50
C CYS A 389 -10.83 -12.19 -0.72
N GLY A 390 -10.24 -12.03 -1.90
CA GLY A 390 -10.98 -11.99 -3.17
C GLY A 390 -10.03 -11.89 -4.35
N SER A 391 -10.50 -12.17 -5.56
CA SER A 391 -9.67 -12.14 -6.78
C SER A 391 -9.04 -10.76 -7.06
N ILE A 392 -8.12 -10.70 -8.01
CA ILE A 392 -7.58 -9.43 -8.52
C ILE A 392 -8.72 -8.64 -9.18
N ALA A 393 -8.68 -7.31 -9.08
CA ALA A 393 -9.70 -6.39 -9.60
C ALA A 393 -11.12 -6.48 -8.99
N CYS A 394 -11.37 -7.35 -8.00
CA CYS A 394 -12.70 -7.43 -7.35
C CYS A 394 -13.10 -6.18 -6.51
N GLY A 395 -12.26 -5.14 -6.45
CA GLY A 395 -12.54 -3.83 -5.82
C GLY A 395 -11.98 -3.59 -4.41
N LYS A 396 -11.41 -4.59 -3.72
CA LYS A 396 -10.93 -4.48 -2.32
C LYS A 396 -10.18 -3.17 -2.01
N THR A 397 -9.10 -2.93 -2.75
CA THR A 397 -8.14 -1.83 -2.53
C THR A 397 -8.76 -0.44 -2.63
N THR A 398 -9.74 -0.24 -3.52
CA THR A 398 -10.42 1.06 -3.68
C THR A 398 -11.67 1.18 -2.82
N GLN A 399 -12.43 0.10 -2.64
CA GLN A 399 -13.76 0.18 -2.03
C GLN A 399 -13.78 -0.02 -0.50
N VAL A 400 -13.00 -0.95 0.05
CA VAL A 400 -13.04 -1.23 1.51
C VAL A 400 -12.74 0.00 2.39
N PRO A 401 -11.68 0.81 2.14
CA PRO A 401 -11.47 2.03 2.93
C PRO A 401 -12.59 3.06 2.76
N GLN A 402 -13.20 3.16 1.57
CA GLN A 402 -14.36 4.04 1.35
C GLN A 402 -15.59 3.56 2.11
N PHE A 403 -15.89 2.26 2.10
CA PHE A 403 -17.01 1.69 2.85
C PHE A 403 -16.93 2.04 4.33
N ILE A 404 -15.76 1.88 4.96
CA ILE A 404 -15.53 2.20 6.38
C ILE A 404 -15.71 3.71 6.61
N LEU A 405 -15.10 4.56 5.80
CA LEU A 405 -15.20 6.01 5.97
C LEU A 405 -16.63 6.53 5.78
N ASP A 406 -17.33 6.08 4.73
CA ASP A 406 -18.68 6.52 4.40
C ASP A 406 -19.72 6.00 5.39
N ASP A 407 -19.52 4.81 5.98
CA ASP A 407 -20.35 4.30 7.07
C ASP A 407 -20.22 5.17 8.34
N PHE A 408 -19.00 5.51 8.75
CA PHE A 408 -18.79 6.43 9.87
C PHE A 408 -19.37 7.83 9.59
N ILE A 409 -19.24 8.36 8.38
CA ILE A 409 -19.85 9.65 8.00
C ILE A 409 -21.38 9.57 8.05
N ALA A 410 -21.99 8.52 7.50
CA ALA A 410 -23.44 8.32 7.51
C ALA A 410 -24.03 8.16 8.93
N GLN A 411 -23.28 7.57 9.86
CA GLN A 411 -23.64 7.45 11.27
C GLN A 411 -23.40 8.74 12.09
N GLY A 412 -22.98 9.85 11.47
CA GLY A 412 -22.65 11.09 12.18
C GLY A 412 -21.37 11.02 13.02
N ASN A 413 -20.52 10.01 12.78
CA ASN A 413 -19.29 9.71 13.50
C ASN A 413 -18.03 9.93 12.65
N GLY A 414 -18.13 10.62 11.51
CA GLY A 414 -17.06 10.73 10.52
C GLY A 414 -15.69 11.16 11.07
N ALA A 415 -15.64 12.04 12.07
CA ALA A 415 -14.39 12.49 12.68
C ALA A 415 -13.65 11.42 13.51
N LEU A 416 -14.35 10.33 13.88
CA LEU A 416 -13.77 9.17 14.54
C LEU A 416 -13.13 8.17 13.56
N CYS A 417 -13.21 8.42 12.25
CA CYS A 417 -12.68 7.56 11.21
C CYS A 417 -11.41 8.14 10.55
N ASN A 418 -10.25 7.68 11.01
CA ASN A 418 -8.97 7.89 10.36
C ASN A 418 -8.36 6.53 9.98
N ILE A 419 -8.18 6.30 8.68
CA ILE A 419 -7.74 5.02 8.09
C ILE A 419 -6.32 5.18 7.55
N LEU A 420 -5.40 4.32 7.99
CA LEU A 420 -4.06 4.23 7.41
C LEU A 420 -3.94 2.92 6.63
N MET A 421 -3.60 3.00 5.35
CA MET A 421 -3.58 1.85 4.45
C MET A 421 -2.21 1.66 3.80
N THR A 422 -1.60 0.49 3.97
CA THR A 422 -0.30 0.19 3.35
C THR A 422 -0.45 -0.32 1.93
N GLN A 423 0.51 0.03 1.08
CA GLN A 423 0.75 -0.54 -0.25
C GLN A 423 2.22 -0.95 -0.36
N GLN A 424 2.53 -1.97 -1.16
CA GLN A 424 3.91 -2.46 -1.31
C GLN A 424 4.79 -1.50 -2.13
N ARG A 425 4.19 -0.72 -3.04
CA ARG A 425 4.90 0.14 -3.99
C ARG A 425 4.47 1.59 -3.87
N HIS A 426 5.45 2.50 -3.98
CA HIS A 426 5.24 3.95 -3.95
C HIS A 426 4.23 4.41 -5.03
N SER A 427 4.32 3.84 -6.23
CA SER A 427 3.40 4.13 -7.33
C SER A 427 1.96 3.67 -7.06
N SER A 428 1.79 2.52 -6.37
CA SER A 428 0.46 2.04 -5.99
C SER A 428 -0.18 2.97 -4.95
N ALA A 429 0.56 3.38 -3.92
CA ALA A 429 0.08 4.33 -2.91
C ALA A 429 -0.41 5.66 -3.52
N ILE A 430 0.33 6.20 -4.49
CA ILE A 430 -0.08 7.43 -5.21
C ILE A 430 -1.31 7.15 -6.08
N SER A 431 -1.25 6.15 -6.96
CA SER A 431 -2.31 5.91 -7.96
C SER A 431 -3.64 5.49 -7.33
N VAL A 432 -3.62 4.74 -6.22
CA VAL A 432 -4.85 4.37 -5.48
C VAL A 432 -5.42 5.60 -4.76
N ALA A 433 -4.58 6.45 -4.15
CA ALA A 433 -5.05 7.69 -3.52
C ALA A 433 -5.71 8.64 -4.54
N GLU A 434 -5.07 8.85 -5.69
CA GLU A 434 -5.60 9.63 -6.82
C GLU A 434 -6.92 9.03 -7.36
N ARG A 435 -6.97 7.70 -7.52
CA ARG A 435 -8.17 6.98 -7.98
C ARG A 435 -9.34 7.12 -7.00
N ILE A 436 -9.10 7.00 -5.69
CA ILE A 436 -10.16 7.17 -4.69
C ILE A 436 -10.60 8.63 -4.60
N ALA A 437 -9.69 9.60 -4.67
CA ALA A 437 -10.09 11.02 -4.72
C ALA A 437 -11.01 11.32 -5.91
N TYR A 438 -10.69 10.77 -7.10
CA TYR A 438 -11.58 10.81 -8.26
C TYR A 438 -12.94 10.14 -7.99
N GLU A 439 -12.95 8.94 -7.41
CA GLU A 439 -14.19 8.22 -7.06
C GLU A 439 -15.06 8.96 -6.00
N ARG A 440 -14.44 9.80 -5.18
CA ARG A 440 -15.10 10.67 -4.23
C ARG A 440 -15.56 12.01 -4.82
N CYS A 441 -15.29 12.25 -6.11
CA CYS A 441 -15.50 13.54 -6.78
C CYS A 441 -14.73 14.70 -6.12
N GLU A 442 -13.60 14.40 -5.50
CA GLU A 442 -12.75 15.39 -4.82
C GLU A 442 -11.57 15.80 -5.70
N HIS A 443 -11.21 17.09 -5.66
CA HIS A 443 -9.95 17.56 -6.22
C HIS A 443 -8.80 17.07 -5.33
N PHE A 444 -7.87 16.31 -5.91
CA PHE A 444 -6.79 15.68 -5.15
C PHE A 444 -5.70 16.70 -4.78
N LYS A 445 -5.76 17.20 -3.53
CA LYS A 445 -4.87 18.22 -2.95
C LYS A 445 -4.75 18.05 -1.43
N GLU A 446 -3.88 18.81 -0.79
CA GLU A 446 -3.78 18.88 0.68
C GLU A 446 -5.15 19.20 1.31
N ASN A 447 -5.46 18.54 2.43
CA ASN A 447 -6.76 18.58 3.13
C ASN A 447 -7.98 17.98 2.37
N SER A 448 -7.77 17.20 1.30
CA SER A 448 -8.81 16.30 0.77
C SER A 448 -9.11 15.13 1.74
N SER A 449 -10.13 14.31 1.47
CA SER A 449 -10.42 13.11 2.28
C SER A 449 -9.34 12.03 2.16
N VAL A 450 -8.60 12.00 1.06
CA VAL A 450 -7.65 10.93 0.73
C VAL A 450 -6.30 11.52 0.37
N GLY A 451 -5.24 10.96 0.95
CA GLY A 451 -3.87 11.39 0.69
C GLY A 451 -2.90 10.22 0.67
N TYR A 452 -1.61 10.53 0.50
CA TYR A 452 -0.55 9.54 0.67
C TYR A 452 0.70 10.08 1.37
N ASN A 453 1.51 9.18 1.91
CA ASN A 453 2.85 9.47 2.41
C ASN A 453 3.81 8.34 2.00
N ILE A 454 4.79 8.67 1.16
CA ILE A 454 5.84 7.74 0.70
C ILE A 454 7.25 8.27 1.08
N GLY A 455 7.34 9.00 2.19
CA GLY A 455 8.56 9.59 2.71
C GLY A 455 8.91 10.91 2.03
N ARG A 456 9.56 10.85 0.85
CA ARG A 456 10.02 12.05 0.13
C ARG A 456 8.91 12.87 -0.52
N ARG A 457 7.75 12.25 -0.80
CA ARG A 457 6.56 12.90 -1.34
C ARG A 457 5.38 12.53 -0.46
N ARG A 458 4.55 13.52 -0.14
CA ARG A 458 3.30 13.35 0.59
C ARG A 458 2.23 14.26 -0.03
N MET A 459 0.98 13.87 0.16
CA MET A 459 -0.21 14.70 0.02
C MET A 459 -1.01 14.40 1.29
N THR A 460 -1.08 15.34 2.23
CA THR A 460 -1.71 15.08 3.54
C THR A 460 -3.22 15.27 3.45
N PRO A 461 -4.04 14.28 3.84
CA PRO A 461 -5.48 14.47 3.89
C PRO A 461 -5.87 15.31 5.12
N ARG A 462 -7.14 15.71 5.20
CA ARG A 462 -7.69 16.43 6.34
C ARG A 462 -7.47 15.67 7.66
N PRO A 463 -7.32 16.35 8.83
CA PRO A 463 -6.98 15.70 10.10
C PRO A 463 -7.97 14.63 10.61
N PHE A 464 -9.23 14.68 10.16
CA PHE A 464 -10.33 13.82 10.63
C PHE A 464 -11.20 13.34 9.46
N GLY A 465 -11.68 12.09 9.53
CA GLY A 465 -12.57 11.54 8.51
C GLY A 465 -11.83 11.30 7.20
N ALA A 466 -10.68 10.63 7.25
CA ALA A 466 -9.71 10.59 6.17
C ALA A 466 -8.98 9.25 5.99
N ILE A 467 -8.45 9.04 4.78
CA ILE A 467 -7.68 7.86 4.36
C ILE A 467 -6.26 8.31 3.96
N LEU A 468 -5.24 7.71 4.56
CA LEU A 468 -3.83 7.92 4.19
C LEU A 468 -3.22 6.63 3.63
N PHE A 469 -2.82 6.65 2.36
CA PHE A 469 -2.03 5.58 1.74
C PHE A 469 -0.54 5.75 2.05
N CYS A 470 0.14 4.69 2.47
CA CYS A 470 1.58 4.74 2.69
C CYS A 470 2.29 3.45 2.29
N THR A 471 3.62 3.45 2.31
CA THR A 471 4.35 2.18 2.31
C THR A 471 4.48 1.60 3.72
N ILE A 472 4.77 0.30 3.80
CA ILE A 472 4.98 -0.41 5.07
C ILE A 472 6.05 0.27 5.93
N ASP A 473 7.15 0.71 5.31
CA ASP A 473 8.26 1.38 6.01
C ASP A 473 7.85 2.73 6.64
N ILE A 474 6.92 3.45 6.01
CA ILE A 474 6.37 4.71 6.53
C ILE A 474 5.41 4.45 7.70
N LEU A 475 4.64 3.35 7.68
CA LEU A 475 3.85 2.92 8.84
C LEU A 475 4.75 2.50 10.00
N LEU A 476 5.77 1.67 9.73
CA LEU A 476 6.73 1.24 10.76
C LEU A 476 7.45 2.42 11.40
N LYS A 477 7.93 3.38 10.61
CA LYS A 477 8.49 4.62 11.15
C LYS A 477 7.46 5.41 11.97
N LYS A 478 6.22 5.52 11.50
CA LYS A 478 5.16 6.23 12.24
C LYS A 478 4.84 5.56 13.58
N MET A 479 4.99 4.24 13.70
CA MET A 479 4.81 3.51 14.95
C MET A 479 5.85 3.88 16.02
N GLU A 480 7.01 4.43 15.65
CA GLU A 480 8.03 4.93 16.60
C GLU A 480 7.50 6.11 17.45
N ASP A 481 6.71 6.99 16.82
CA ASP A 481 6.04 8.15 17.43
C ASP A 481 4.65 7.82 18.00
N GLY A 482 4.15 6.61 17.75
CA GLY A 482 2.80 6.17 18.11
C GLY A 482 1.72 6.44 17.06
N LEU A 483 0.57 5.79 17.26
CA LEU A 483 -0.57 5.78 16.34
C LEU A 483 -1.80 6.51 16.93
N ARG A 484 -1.57 7.54 17.74
CA ARG A 484 -2.61 8.42 18.27
C ARG A 484 -3.48 8.99 17.14
N GLY A 485 -4.78 8.77 17.24
CA GLY A 485 -5.77 9.27 16.29
C GLY A 485 -5.91 8.42 15.02
N ILE A 486 -5.35 7.21 14.97
CA ILE A 486 -5.62 6.23 13.90
C ILE A 486 -6.69 5.26 14.38
N SER A 487 -7.80 5.14 13.65
CA SER A 487 -8.91 4.23 14.01
C SER A 487 -8.77 2.84 13.37
N HIS A 488 -8.30 2.80 12.11
CA HIS A 488 -8.21 1.60 11.30
C HIS A 488 -6.84 1.53 10.63
N ILE A 489 -6.25 0.33 10.59
CA ILE A 489 -5.05 0.01 9.80
C ILE A 489 -5.41 -1.06 8.77
N ILE A 490 -5.14 -0.80 7.50
CA ILE A 490 -5.41 -1.74 6.41
C ILE A 490 -4.09 -2.20 5.80
N ILE A 491 -3.80 -3.49 5.89
CA ILE A 491 -2.63 -4.12 5.28
C ILE A 491 -3.07 -4.85 4.01
N ASP A 492 -2.88 -4.18 2.88
CA ASP A 492 -3.17 -4.72 1.55
C ASP A 492 -2.03 -5.60 1.01
N GLU A 493 -2.27 -6.23 -0.15
CA GLU A 493 -1.30 -7.08 -0.85
C GLU A 493 -0.74 -8.19 0.07
N LEU A 494 -1.57 -8.76 0.97
CA LEU A 494 -1.13 -9.73 1.99
C LEU A 494 -0.48 -11.00 1.40
N HIS A 495 -0.82 -11.35 0.18
CA HIS A 495 -0.26 -12.47 -0.58
C HIS A 495 1.21 -12.30 -1.00
N GLU A 496 1.75 -11.08 -1.11
CA GLU A 496 3.13 -10.86 -1.56
C GLU A 496 4.16 -10.93 -0.41
N PRO A 497 5.24 -11.73 -0.50
CA PRO A 497 6.19 -11.90 0.61
C PRO A 497 7.05 -10.64 0.82
N ASN A 498 7.09 -10.14 2.07
CA ASN A 498 7.87 -8.96 2.44
C ASN A 498 8.29 -9.05 3.93
N SER A 499 9.60 -8.94 4.21
CA SER A 499 10.16 -9.03 5.57
C SER A 499 9.61 -7.97 6.52
N ASN A 500 9.39 -6.76 6.01
CA ASN A 500 8.90 -5.64 6.81
C ASN A 500 7.41 -5.82 7.13
N LYS A 501 6.68 -6.56 6.27
CA LYS A 501 5.30 -6.99 6.57
C LYS A 501 5.26 -8.02 7.69
N ASP A 502 6.15 -9.02 7.69
CA ASP A 502 6.19 -10.04 8.75
C ASP A 502 6.59 -9.44 10.12
N PHE A 503 7.47 -8.42 10.12
CA PHE A 503 7.74 -7.60 11.30
C PHE A 503 6.50 -6.80 11.74
N LEU A 504 5.87 -6.07 10.82
CA LEU A 504 4.64 -5.30 11.08
C LEU A 504 3.50 -6.18 11.64
N LEU A 505 3.30 -7.38 11.11
CA LEU A 505 2.32 -8.36 11.64
C LEU A 505 2.61 -8.74 13.09
N THR A 506 3.89 -8.80 13.46
CA THR A 506 4.33 -9.15 14.82
C THR A 506 4.13 -7.97 15.78
N VAL A 507 4.41 -6.74 15.32
CA VAL A 507 4.15 -5.49 16.06
C VAL A 507 2.65 -5.28 16.28
N LEU A 508 1.83 -5.40 15.23
CA LEU A 508 0.38 -5.25 15.30
C LEU A 508 -0.25 -6.24 16.28
N ARG A 509 0.28 -7.47 16.40
CA ARG A 509 -0.23 -8.47 17.35
C ARG A 509 -0.15 -8.00 18.80
N GLY A 510 0.96 -7.38 19.20
CA GLY A 510 1.07 -6.75 20.53
C GLY A 510 0.11 -5.58 20.67
N MET A 511 0.10 -4.66 19.69
CA MET A 511 -0.77 -3.49 19.73
C MET A 511 -2.27 -3.82 19.84
N ILE A 512 -2.75 -4.90 19.22
CA ILE A 512 -4.15 -5.33 19.32
C ILE A 512 -4.49 -5.86 20.72
N GLN A 513 -3.53 -6.49 21.42
CA GLN A 513 -3.70 -6.95 22.80
C GLN A 513 -3.78 -5.76 23.77
N ASP A 514 -2.91 -4.76 23.57
CA ASP A 514 -2.90 -3.52 24.37
C ASP A 514 -4.13 -2.64 24.07
N HIS A 515 -4.57 -2.60 22.81
CA HIS A 515 -5.56 -1.64 22.28
C HIS A 515 -6.70 -2.34 21.52
N PRO A 516 -7.61 -3.06 22.19
CA PRO A 516 -8.68 -3.85 21.55
C PRO A 516 -9.74 -3.04 20.79
N LYS A 517 -9.67 -1.69 20.86
CA LYS A 517 -10.49 -0.77 20.07
C LYS A 517 -9.87 -0.42 18.70
N LEU A 518 -8.58 -0.67 18.49
CA LEU A 518 -7.97 -0.57 17.17
C LEU A 518 -8.60 -1.63 16.23
N ARG A 519 -8.73 -1.28 14.95
CA ARG A 519 -9.21 -2.20 13.91
C ARG A 519 -8.11 -2.44 12.88
N VAL A 520 -7.82 -3.70 12.61
CA VAL A 520 -6.80 -4.13 11.64
C VAL A 520 -7.43 -5.01 10.57
N ILE A 521 -7.32 -4.59 9.32
CA ILE A 521 -7.91 -5.28 8.17
C ILE A 521 -6.79 -5.82 7.29
N PHE A 522 -6.82 -7.12 7.02
CA PHE A 522 -5.86 -7.82 6.17
C PHE A 522 -6.52 -8.12 4.81
N MET A 523 -5.98 -7.59 3.71
CA MET A 523 -6.55 -7.76 2.37
C MET A 523 -5.59 -8.48 1.42
N GLY A 524 -6.13 -9.37 0.58
CA GLY A 524 -5.33 -10.07 -0.42
C GLY A 524 -6.13 -10.99 -1.35
N THR A 525 -5.42 -11.68 -2.24
CA THR A 525 -5.97 -12.79 -3.04
C THR A 525 -6.07 -14.08 -2.23
N SER A 526 -5.27 -14.21 -1.17
CA SER A 526 -5.37 -15.26 -0.16
C SER A 526 -5.24 -14.67 1.25
N PHE A 527 -5.57 -15.48 2.26
CA PHE A 527 -5.56 -15.10 3.68
C PHE A 527 -4.15 -15.08 4.31
N GLY A 528 -3.10 -15.42 3.56
CA GLY A 528 -1.70 -15.31 3.98
C GLY A 528 -1.38 -16.12 5.25
N ILE A 529 -0.93 -17.38 5.09
CA ILE A 529 -0.68 -18.35 6.18
C ILE A 529 0.06 -17.73 7.39
N THR A 530 1.06 -16.88 7.15
CA THR A 530 1.86 -16.19 8.19
C THR A 530 1.05 -15.26 9.09
N ALA A 531 0.04 -14.59 8.54
CA ALA A 531 -0.86 -13.68 9.25
C ALA A 531 -1.98 -14.47 9.94
N GLN A 532 -2.62 -15.42 9.25
CA GLN A 532 -3.64 -16.28 9.86
C GLN A 532 -3.09 -17.03 11.10
N ARG A 533 -1.85 -17.54 11.05
CA ARG A 533 -1.19 -18.16 12.22
C ARG A 533 -0.93 -17.21 13.40
N ARG A 534 -0.90 -15.89 13.17
CA ARG A 534 -0.75 -14.87 14.21
C ARG A 534 -2.10 -14.42 14.78
N PHE A 535 -3.17 -14.58 14.00
CA PHE A 535 -4.53 -14.14 14.29
C PHE A 535 -5.54 -15.27 13.94
N PRO A 536 -5.51 -16.42 14.65
CA PRO A 536 -6.22 -17.63 14.24
C PRO A 536 -7.75 -17.50 14.32
N ASP A 537 -8.26 -16.77 15.30
CA ASP A 537 -9.70 -16.67 15.60
C ASP A 537 -10.42 -15.55 14.83
N SER A 538 -9.73 -14.89 13.90
CA SER A 538 -10.26 -13.72 13.19
C SER A 538 -11.15 -14.13 12.00
N PRO A 539 -12.30 -13.46 11.78
CA PRO A 539 -13.19 -13.78 10.67
C PRO A 539 -12.52 -13.57 9.31
N ILE A 540 -12.82 -14.47 8.37
CA ILE A 540 -12.36 -14.43 6.97
C ILE A 540 -13.56 -14.26 6.04
N ILE A 541 -13.64 -13.09 5.39
CA ILE A 541 -14.62 -12.82 4.32
C ILE A 541 -13.99 -13.22 2.98
N LYS A 542 -14.69 -14.07 2.23
CA LYS A 542 -14.30 -14.46 0.86
C LYS A 542 -15.27 -13.82 -0.13
N ILE A 543 -14.76 -12.89 -0.93
CA ILE A 543 -15.47 -12.26 -2.04
C ILE A 543 -15.40 -13.22 -3.23
N THR A 544 -16.54 -13.81 -3.60
CA THR A 544 -16.69 -14.47 -4.90
C THR A 544 -16.91 -13.42 -5.99
N CYS A 545 -16.56 -13.76 -7.23
CA CYS A 545 -16.68 -12.88 -8.40
C CYS A 545 -17.33 -13.66 -9.53
#